data_AF-A0A372Q2U0-F1
#
_entry.id   AF-A0A372Q2U0-F1
#
_cell.length_a   1.000
_cell.length_b   1.000
_cell.length_c   1.000
_cell.angle_alpha   90.00
_cell.angle_beta   90.00
_cell.angle_gamma   90.00
#
_symmetry.space_group_name_H-M   'P 1'
#
loop_
_entity.id
_entity.type
_entity.pdbx_description
1 polymer ?
#
loop_
_entity_poly.entity_id
_entity_poly.type
_entity_poly.pdbx_seq_one_letter_code
_entity_poly.pdbx_strand_id
1 'polypeptide(L)'
;MTSVTSVTLNCLVVGEDPYEKTLPVDIDINKNIGALKKAIKNDIGEIVSARDLRLFRVDIPLGSTRNEDVVAMLKTGDLSVGLEMNNNLQKISVHFRTQPVDTNLHILVQLPTVAIGESKI
;
A
#
# COMPACT_ATOMS: atom_id res chain seq x y z
N MET A 1 28.49 -8.21 -2.04
CA MET A 1 27.15 -7.75 -1.62
C MET A 1 26.29 -7.69 -2.86
N THR A 2 25.23 -8.48 -2.94
CA THR A 2 24.23 -8.35 -4.01
C THR A 2 23.49 -7.04 -3.79
N SER A 3 23.61 -6.10 -4.73
CA SER A 3 22.82 -4.89 -4.70
C SER A 3 21.37 -5.30 -4.94
N VAL A 4 20.50 -5.08 -3.96
CA VAL A 4 19.05 -5.20 -4.16
C VAL A 4 18.66 -4.14 -5.19
N THR A 5 18.14 -4.55 -6.33
CA THR A 5 17.68 -3.63 -7.39
C THR A 5 16.16 -3.47 -7.38
N SER A 6 15.45 -4.40 -6.76
CA SER A 6 13.99 -4.41 -6.66
C SER A 6 13.53 -4.98 -5.32
N VAL A 7 12.30 -4.64 -4.94
CA VAL A 7 11.60 -5.18 -3.77
C VAL A 7 10.21 -5.65 -4.18
N THR A 8 9.71 -6.65 -3.47
CA THR A 8 8.31 -7.09 -3.53
C THR A 8 7.57 -6.49 -2.34
N LEU A 9 6.50 -5.74 -2.62
CA LEU A 9 5.72 -5.01 -1.62
C LEU A 9 4.30 -5.56 -1.55
N ASN A 10 3.92 -6.11 -0.40
CA ASN A 10 2.56 -6.52 -0.10
C ASN A 10 1.70 -5.27 0.15
N CYS A 11 0.70 -5.08 -0.71
CA CYS A 11 -0.19 -3.94 -0.72
C CYS A 11 -1.62 -4.38 -0.39
N LEU A 12 -2.38 -3.57 0.34
CA LEU A 12 -3.77 -3.85 0.69
C LEU A 12 -4.61 -2.59 0.56
N VAL A 13 -5.79 -2.68 -0.05
CA VAL A 13 -6.75 -1.57 -0.03
C VAL A 13 -7.39 -1.47 1.35
N VAL A 14 -7.45 -0.27 1.90
CA VAL A 14 -8.03 -0.01 3.22
C VAL A 14 -9.45 -0.57 3.31
N GLY A 15 -9.73 -1.31 4.40
CA GLY A 15 -11.03 -1.95 4.64
C GLY A 15 -11.16 -3.38 4.10
N GLU A 16 -10.22 -3.83 3.26
CA GLU A 16 -10.20 -5.20 2.76
C GLU A 16 -9.63 -6.21 3.78
N ASP A 17 -9.88 -7.50 3.53
CA ASP A 17 -9.31 -8.57 4.34
C ASP A 17 -7.85 -8.83 3.97
N PRO A 18 -6.89 -8.67 4.89
CA PRO A 18 -5.45 -8.78 4.59
C PRO A 18 -5.01 -10.17 4.14
N TYR A 19 -5.70 -11.24 4.52
CA TYR A 19 -5.29 -12.61 4.16
C TYR A 19 -5.86 -13.06 2.81
N GLU A 20 -6.89 -12.37 2.30
CA GLU A 20 -7.56 -12.69 1.04
C GLU A 20 -7.19 -11.70 -0.08
N LYS A 21 -6.91 -10.44 0.27
CA LYS A 21 -6.85 -9.31 -0.68
C LYS A 21 -5.49 -8.62 -0.75
N THR A 22 -4.49 -9.10 0.00
CA THR A 22 -3.13 -8.57 -0.16
C THR A 22 -2.59 -8.90 -1.56
N LEU A 23 -2.07 -7.87 -2.23
CA LEU A 23 -1.49 -7.95 -3.57
C LEU A 23 0.01 -7.67 -3.51
N PRO A 24 0.87 -8.62 -3.91
CA PRO A 24 2.30 -8.37 -4.02
C PRO A 24 2.61 -7.55 -5.29
N VAL A 25 3.41 -6.49 -5.14
CA VAL A 25 3.86 -5.64 -6.25
C VAL A 25 5.37 -5.61 -6.30
N ASP A 26 5.94 -6.06 -7.43
CA ASP A 26 7.37 -5.97 -7.70
C ASP A 26 7.74 -4.60 -8.26
N ILE A 27 8.73 -3.96 -7.64
CA ILE A 27 9.19 -2.64 -8.10
C ILE A 27 10.70 -2.43 -7.91
N ASP A 28 11.33 -1.83 -8.92
CA ASP A 28 12.72 -1.38 -8.85
C ASP A 28 12.88 -0.25 -7.82
N ILE A 29 13.87 -0.36 -6.93
CA ILE A 29 14.05 0.58 -5.82
C ILE A 29 14.46 2.00 -6.28
N ASN A 30 14.92 2.15 -7.52
CA ASN A 30 15.26 3.42 -8.15
C ASN A 30 14.07 4.09 -8.83
N LYS A 31 12.96 3.38 -9.04
CA LYS A 31 11.70 4.00 -9.46
C LYS A 31 11.13 4.85 -8.33
N ASN A 32 10.15 5.69 -8.68
CA ASN A 32 9.53 6.63 -7.76
C ASN A 32 8.14 6.17 -7.29
N ILE A 33 7.60 6.86 -6.28
CA ILE A 33 6.27 6.57 -5.72
C ILE A 33 5.18 6.69 -6.80
N GLY A 34 5.30 7.60 -7.76
CA GLY A 34 4.35 7.69 -8.87
C GLY A 34 4.31 6.42 -9.73
N ALA A 35 5.46 5.76 -9.95
CA ALA A 35 5.52 4.48 -10.65
C ALA A 35 4.88 3.34 -9.82
N LEU A 36 5.06 3.35 -8.50
CA LEU A 36 4.41 2.41 -7.60
C LEU A 36 2.89 2.53 -7.63
N LYS A 37 2.37 3.76 -7.54
CA LYS A 37 0.92 4.01 -7.64
C LYS A 37 0.34 3.47 -8.95
N LYS A 38 1.06 3.60 -10.07
CA LYS A 38 0.65 3.03 -11.36
C LYS A 38 0.63 1.50 -11.35
N ALA A 39 1.64 0.87 -10.76
CA ALA A 39 1.70 -0.58 -10.65
C ALA A 39 0.52 -1.11 -9.82
N ILE A 40 0.32 -0.58 -8.61
CA ILE A 40 -0.81 -0.94 -7.73
C ILE A 40 -2.15 -0.75 -8.45
N LYS A 41 -2.35 0.41 -9.11
CA LYS A 41 -3.59 0.73 -9.81
C LYS A 41 -3.94 -0.27 -10.92
N ASN A 42 -2.93 -0.81 -11.61
CA ASN A 42 -3.15 -1.80 -12.66
C ASN A 42 -3.64 -3.14 -12.09
N ASP A 43 -3.19 -3.49 -10.88
CA ASP A 43 -3.50 -4.78 -10.25
C ASP A 43 -4.85 -4.76 -9.51
N ILE A 44 -5.22 -3.65 -8.87
CA ILE A 44 -6.52 -3.53 -8.17
C ILE A 44 -7.72 -3.40 -9.12
N GLY A 45 -7.49 -3.09 -10.40
CA GLY A 45 -8.56 -2.98 -11.41
C GLY A 45 -9.56 -1.82 -11.22
N GLU A 46 -9.31 -0.93 -10.25
CA GLU A 46 -10.19 0.20 -9.93
C GLU A 46 -10.18 1.29 -11.02
N ILE A 47 -11.33 1.96 -11.18
CA ILE A 47 -11.52 3.04 -12.17
C ILE A 47 -10.79 4.33 -11.76
N VAL A 48 -10.21 4.37 -10.55
CA VAL A 48 -9.55 5.56 -9.99
C VAL A 48 -8.21 5.87 -10.69
N SER A 49 -7.87 7.16 -10.75
CA SER A 49 -6.56 7.58 -11.23
C SER A 49 -5.47 7.15 -10.25
N ALA A 50 -4.36 6.62 -10.77
CA ALA A 50 -3.18 6.33 -9.96
C ALA A 50 -2.67 7.58 -9.20
N ARG A 51 -2.96 8.79 -9.68
CA ARG A 51 -2.56 10.05 -9.03
C ARG A 51 -3.32 10.29 -7.73
N ASP A 52 -4.53 9.75 -7.62
CA ASP A 52 -5.45 10.00 -6.51
C ASP A 52 -5.31 8.95 -5.40
N LEU A 53 -4.53 7.89 -5.65
CA LEU A 53 -4.16 6.93 -4.62
C LEU A 53 -3.26 7.59 -3.57
N ARG A 54 -3.57 7.36 -2.30
CA ARG A 54 -2.69 7.66 -1.17
C ARG A 54 -2.09 6.35 -0.65
N LEU A 55 -0.78 6.36 -0.44
CA LEU A 55 -0.03 5.18 -0.01
C LEU A 55 0.53 5.43 1.38
N PHE A 56 0.38 4.47 2.27
CA PHE A 56 0.90 4.52 3.63
C PHE A 56 1.84 3.34 3.83
N ARG A 57 3.11 3.64 4.12
CA ARG A 57 4.08 2.62 4.50
C ARG A 57 3.75 2.13 5.89
N VAL A 58 3.60 0.82 6.01
CA VAL A 58 3.38 0.11 7.27
C VAL A 58 4.39 -1.04 7.39
N ASP A 59 4.45 -1.64 8.57
CA ASP A 59 5.20 -2.86 8.84
C ASP A 59 4.38 -3.73 9.78
N ILE A 60 3.33 -4.35 9.24
CA ILE A 60 2.33 -5.10 10.02
C ILE A 60 2.54 -6.60 9.78
N PRO A 61 2.92 -7.37 10.81
CA PRO A 61 3.05 -8.82 10.68
C PRO A 61 1.68 -9.47 10.43
N LEU A 62 1.54 -10.13 9.28
CA LEU A 62 0.41 -11.03 9.01
C LEU A 62 0.80 -12.47 9.36
N GLY A 63 2.05 -12.84 9.10
CA GLY A 63 2.55 -14.19 9.36
C GLY A 63 1.84 -15.25 8.51
N SER A 64 1.98 -16.52 8.90
CA SER A 64 1.40 -17.67 8.21
C SER A 64 0.06 -18.13 8.80
N THR A 65 -0.34 -17.59 9.95
CA THR A 65 -1.59 -17.91 10.63
C THR A 65 -2.47 -16.69 10.73
N ARG A 66 -3.74 -16.84 10.34
CA ARG A 66 -4.74 -15.77 10.40
C ARG A 66 -4.90 -15.23 11.83
N ASN A 67 -4.71 -13.92 11.99
CA ASN A 67 -4.94 -13.19 13.23
C ASN A 67 -6.11 -12.21 13.05
N GLU A 68 -7.24 -12.49 13.71
CA GLU A 68 -8.46 -11.67 13.60
C GLU A 68 -8.34 -10.29 14.25
N ASP A 69 -7.47 -10.11 15.25
CA ASP A 69 -7.24 -8.77 15.85
C ASP A 69 -6.60 -7.84 14.83
N VAL A 70 -5.66 -8.37 14.03
CA VAL A 70 -5.03 -7.62 12.92
C VAL A 70 -6.05 -7.31 11.82
N VAL A 71 -6.93 -8.27 11.49
CA VAL A 71 -8.02 -8.05 10.53
C VAL A 71 -8.95 -6.93 11.01
N ALA A 72 -9.37 -6.97 12.27
CA ALA A 72 -10.24 -5.97 12.86
C ALA A 72 -9.59 -4.59 12.84
N MET A 73 -8.31 -4.49 13.24
CA MET A 73 -7.52 -3.26 13.19
C MET A 73 -7.49 -2.67 11.77
N LEU A 74 -7.16 -3.47 10.76
CA LEU A 74 -7.06 -3.00 9.37
C LEU A 74 -8.41 -2.60 8.76
N LYS A 75 -9.50 -3.26 9.17
CA LYS A 75 -10.86 -2.90 8.77
C LYS A 75 -11.37 -1.59 9.37
N THR A 76 -10.78 -1.11 10.47
CA THR A 76 -11.13 0.22 11.01
C THR A 76 -10.78 1.35 10.04
N GLY A 77 -9.83 1.12 9.14
CA GLY A 77 -9.30 2.13 8.25
C GLY A 77 -8.49 3.21 8.95
N ASP A 78 -8.00 2.96 10.17
CA ASP A 78 -7.07 3.85 10.84
C ASP A 78 -5.72 3.89 10.09
N LEU A 79 -5.49 5.01 9.41
CA LEU A 79 -4.27 5.27 8.65
C LEU A 79 -3.13 5.85 9.50
N SER A 80 -3.38 6.16 10.77
CA SER A 80 -2.36 6.68 11.70
C SER A 80 -1.27 5.65 12.01
N VAL A 81 -1.54 4.37 11.74
CA VAL A 81 -0.59 3.26 11.86
C VAL A 81 0.56 3.31 10.83
N GLY A 82 0.47 4.15 9.80
CA GLY A 82 1.42 4.21 8.70
C GLY A 82 2.00 5.59 8.41
N LEU A 83 3.14 5.60 7.74
CA LEU A 83 3.78 6.81 7.22
C LEU A 83 3.30 7.08 5.79
N GLU A 84 2.62 8.20 5.56
CA GLU A 84 2.18 8.57 4.21
C GLU A 84 3.37 8.84 3.27
N MET A 85 3.34 8.20 2.10
CA MET A 85 4.31 8.35 1.02
C MET A 85 3.81 9.41 0.01
N ASN A 86 3.76 10.67 0.44
CA ASN A 86 3.08 11.74 -0.29
C ASN A 86 3.91 12.39 -1.42
N ASN A 87 5.22 12.12 -1.51
CA ASN A 87 6.07 12.67 -2.56
C ASN A 87 6.22 11.70 -3.75
N ASN A 88 5.48 11.96 -4.83
CA ASN A 88 5.49 11.13 -6.04
C ASN A 88 6.87 11.02 -6.72
N LEU A 89 7.80 11.96 -6.48
CA LEU A 89 9.14 11.98 -7.06
C LEU A 89 10.16 11.20 -6.23
N GLN A 90 9.84 10.90 -4.97
CA GLN A 90 10.73 10.20 -4.07
C GLN A 90 10.97 8.78 -4.56
N LYS A 91 12.22 8.32 -4.51
CA LYS A 91 12.59 6.96 -4.86
C LYS A 91 12.02 5.97 -3.84
N ILE A 92 11.68 4.77 -4.31
CA ILE A 92 11.25 3.66 -3.46
C ILE A 92 12.31 3.35 -2.39
N SER A 93 13.60 3.44 -2.76
CA SER A 93 14.73 3.22 -1.85
C SER A 93 14.78 4.16 -0.63
N VAL A 94 14.03 5.26 -0.61
CA VAL A 94 13.94 6.10 0.60
C VAL A 94 13.11 5.42 1.68
N HIS A 95 12.13 4.61 1.28
CA HIS A 95 11.21 3.89 2.17
C HIS A 95 11.61 2.41 2.34
N PHE A 96 12.11 1.79 1.27
CA PHE A 96 12.45 0.37 1.20
C PHE A 96 13.85 0.21 0.61
N ARG A 97 14.88 0.29 1.47
CA ARG A 97 16.29 0.12 1.06
C ARG A 97 16.67 -1.34 0.79
N THR A 98 15.94 -2.24 1.43
CA THR A 98 16.10 -3.70 1.35
C THR A 98 14.73 -4.33 1.23
N GLN A 99 14.68 -5.60 0.83
CA GLN A 99 13.46 -6.39 0.86
C GLN A 99 12.87 -6.37 2.28
N PRO A 100 11.63 -5.87 2.48
CA PRO A 100 10.94 -6.01 3.75
C PRO A 100 10.51 -7.48 3.99
N VAL A 101 10.15 -7.82 5.23
CA VAL A 101 9.75 -9.18 5.62
C VAL A 101 8.57 -9.65 4.77
N ASP A 102 8.75 -10.71 4.01
CA ASP A 102 7.80 -11.18 2.98
C ASP A 102 6.40 -11.53 3.51
N THR A 103 6.26 -11.84 4.79
CA THR A 103 4.97 -12.10 5.45
C THR A 103 4.30 -10.86 6.06
N ASN A 104 4.89 -9.68 5.91
CA ASN A 104 4.32 -8.45 6.46
C ASN A 104 3.52 -7.71 5.40
N LEU A 105 2.50 -6.98 5.83
CA LEU A 105 1.89 -5.94 5.02
C LEU A 105 2.84 -4.74 4.99
N HIS A 106 3.12 -4.22 3.79
CA HIS A 106 4.08 -3.13 3.58
C HIS A 106 3.40 -1.81 3.23
N ILE A 107 2.25 -1.87 2.55
CA ILE A 107 1.55 -0.69 2.05
C ILE A 107 0.05 -0.81 2.27
N LEU A 108 -0.54 0.21 2.89
CA LEU A 108 -1.98 0.47 2.82
C LEU A 108 -2.27 1.44 1.68
N VAL A 109 -3.27 1.09 0.88
CA VAL A 109 -3.73 1.85 -0.28
C VAL A 109 -5.09 2.46 0.06
N GLN A 110 -5.12 3.78 0.20
CA GLN A 110 -6.38 4.50 0.31
C GLN A 110 -6.81 4.97 -1.07
N LEU A 111 -8.00 4.52 -1.49
CA LEU A 111 -8.69 5.03 -2.67
C LEU A 111 -9.19 6.46 -2.41
N PRO A 112 -9.34 7.30 -3.44
CA PRO A 112 -9.97 8.60 -3.29
C PRO A 112 -11.38 8.44 -2.75
N THR A 113 -11.68 9.11 -1.64
CA THR A 113 -13.06 9.22 -1.15
C THR A 113 -13.85 10.00 -2.20
N VAL A 114 -14.89 9.40 -2.77
CA VAL A 114 -15.85 10.16 -3.56
C VAL A 114 -16.45 11.19 -2.59
N ALA A 115 -16.11 12.46 -2.78
CA ALA A 115 -16.86 13.52 -2.16
C ALA A 115 -18.26 13.46 -2.77
N ILE A 116 -19.18 12.76 -2.11
CA ILE A 116 -20.61 12.93 -2.36
C ILE A 116 -20.84 14.38 -1.96
N GLY A 117 -20.95 15.25 -2.97
CA GLY A 117 -21.28 16.65 -2.75
C GLY A 117 -22.51 16.69 -1.86
N GLU A 118 -22.41 17.42 -0.74
CA GLU A 118 -23.58 17.80 0.03
C GLU A 118 -24.51 18.55 -0.91
N SER A 119 -25.48 17.84 -1.49
CA SER A 119 -26.63 18.47 -2.11
C SER A 119 -27.36 19.19 -1.00
N LYS A 120 -27.07 20.48 -0.86
CA LYS A 120 -27.95 21.43 -0.19
C LYS A 120 -29.31 21.32 -0.88
N ILE A 121 -30.24 20.67 -0.20
CA ILE A 121 -31.68 20.84 -0.40
C ILE A 121 -32.08 22.21 0.15
#